data_AF-A0A3B0BMW8-F1
#
_entry.id   AF-A0A3B0BMW8-F1
#
_cell.length_a   1.000
_cell.length_b   1.000
_cell.length_c   1.000
_cell.angle_alpha   90.00
_cell.angle_beta   90.00
_cell.angle_gamma   90.00
#
_symmetry.space_group_name_H-M   'P 1'
#
loop_
_entity.id
_entity.type
_entity.pdbx_description
1 polymer ?
#
loop_
_entity_poly.entity_id
_entity_poly.type
_entity_poly.pdbx_seq_one_letter_code
_entity_poly.pdbx_strand_id
1 'polypeptide(L)'
;MSTTTAEARHDFTTLTEREVEVLLLLASGEQNRRLARRLGIAERTVRAHTANIVRKLDLRSRFEAAIVSHVYADAIRASAPDGRPRGCVAV
;
A
#
# COMPACT_ATOMS: atom_id res chain seq x y z
N MET A 1 5.97 -28.38 -20.37
CA MET A 1 6.49 -27.37 -19.43
C MET A 1 5.77 -26.06 -19.73
N SER A 2 4.53 -25.97 -19.27
CA SER A 2 3.56 -24.97 -19.76
C SER A 2 3.67 -23.66 -18.98
N THR A 3 3.83 -22.60 -19.74
CA THR A 3 3.60 -21.19 -19.43
C THR A 3 2.41 -20.96 -18.50
N THR A 4 2.66 -20.45 -17.29
CA THR A 4 1.65 -19.79 -16.46
C THR A 4 2.30 -18.62 -15.74
N THR A 5 2.66 -17.57 -16.48
CA THR A 5 2.64 -16.21 -15.93
C THR A 5 1.16 -15.82 -15.86
N ALA A 6 0.41 -16.50 -15.00
CA ALA A 6 -0.95 -16.11 -14.68
C ALA A 6 -0.85 -14.74 -14.03
N GLU A 7 -1.54 -13.77 -14.62
CA GLU A 7 -2.16 -12.63 -13.96
C GLU A 7 -1.51 -12.29 -12.61
N ALA A 8 -0.60 -11.32 -12.59
CA ALA A 8 -0.17 -10.67 -11.34
C ALA A 8 -1.35 -9.90 -10.74
N ARG A 9 -2.41 -10.61 -10.34
CA ARG A 9 -3.43 -10.15 -9.42
C ARG A 9 -2.68 -10.00 -8.12
N HIS A 10 -2.12 -8.81 -7.90
CA HIS A 10 -1.53 -8.46 -6.62
C HIS A 10 -2.56 -8.78 -5.55
N ASP A 11 -2.25 -9.76 -4.70
CA ASP A 11 -3.16 -10.18 -3.66
C ASP A 11 -3.07 -9.20 -2.50
N PHE A 12 -3.82 -8.11 -2.64
CA PHE A 12 -3.90 -7.04 -1.66
C PHE A 12 -4.51 -7.49 -0.33
N THR A 13 -5.15 -8.67 -0.27
CA THR A 13 -5.71 -9.22 0.98
C THR A 13 -4.64 -9.65 1.98
N THR A 14 -3.40 -9.88 1.51
CA THR A 14 -2.24 -10.25 2.35
C THR A 14 -1.58 -9.05 3.05
N LEU A 15 -1.97 -7.84 2.68
CA LEU A 15 -1.49 -6.61 3.29
C LEU A 15 -2.21 -6.37 4.61
N THR A 16 -1.45 -5.94 5.62
CA THR A 16 -2.04 -5.43 6.86
C THR A 16 -2.67 -4.06 6.61
N GLU A 17 -3.58 -3.66 7.49
CA GLU A 17 -4.28 -2.38 7.36
C GLU A 17 -3.34 -1.17 7.31
N ARG A 18 -2.23 -1.21 8.06
CA ARG A 18 -1.21 -0.15 8.01
C ARG A 18 -0.40 -0.17 6.72
N GLU A 19 -0.18 -1.35 6.15
CA GLU A 19 0.47 -1.47 4.85
C GLU A 19 -0.44 -0.94 3.74
N VAL A 20 -1.75 -1.20 3.81
CA VAL A 20 -2.75 -0.63 2.89
C VAL A 20 -2.78 0.90 2.97
N GLU A 21 -2.83 1.47 4.17
CA GLU A 21 -2.75 2.92 4.36
C GLU A 21 -1.47 3.52 3.78
N VAL A 22 -0.32 2.92 4.08
CA VAL A 22 0.97 3.37 3.54
C VAL A 22 0.96 3.28 2.02
N LEU A 23 0.47 2.19 1.44
CA LEU A 23 0.38 2.00 -0.01
C LEU A 23 -0.49 3.07 -0.67
N LEU A 24 -1.70 3.31 -0.14
CA LEU A 24 -2.62 4.36 -0.61
C LEU A 24 -1.99 5.76 -0.55
N LEU A 25 -1.23 6.04 0.51
CA LEU A 25 -0.52 7.30 0.64
C LEU A 25 0.68 7.40 -0.31
N LEU A 26 1.32 6.29 -0.68
CA LEU A 26 2.41 6.30 -1.68
C LEU A 26 1.91 6.75 -3.07
N ALA A 27 0.64 6.49 -3.42
CA ALA A 27 0.05 6.98 -4.66
C ALA A 27 0.06 8.52 -4.78
N SER A 28 0.09 9.24 -3.66
CA SER A 28 0.19 10.71 -3.66
C SER A 28 1.59 11.23 -4.01
N GLY A 29 2.60 10.35 -4.12
CA GLY A 29 3.99 10.74 -4.42
C GLY A 29 4.69 11.50 -3.29
N GLU A 30 4.08 11.56 -2.10
CA GLU A 30 4.65 12.25 -0.95
C GLU A 30 5.96 11.61 -0.45
N GLN A 31 6.81 12.42 0.16
CA GLN A 31 8.05 11.94 0.79
C GLN A 31 7.73 11.14 2.05
N ASN A 32 8.56 10.14 2.36
CA ASN A 32 8.42 9.30 3.56
C ASN A 32 8.28 10.13 4.85
N ARG A 33 8.96 11.29 4.94
CA ARG A 33 8.85 12.22 6.08
C ARG A 33 7.46 12.84 6.22
N ARG A 34 6.74 13.10 5.12
CA ARG A 34 5.35 13.59 5.20
C ARG A 34 4.38 12.45 5.47
N LEU A 35 4.55 11.28 4.85
CA LEU A 35 3.79 10.07 5.18
C LEU A 35 3.87 9.75 6.68
N ALA A 36 5.09 9.80 7.23
CA ALA A 36 5.36 9.62 8.65
C ALA A 36 4.54 10.58 9.52
N ARG A 37 4.51 11.87 9.16
CA ARG A 37 3.69 12.87 9.85
C ARG A 37 2.19 12.62 9.74
N ARG A 38 1.70 12.23 8.55
CA ARG A 38 0.28 11.93 8.32
C ARG A 38 -0.20 10.70 9.11
N LEU A 39 0.67 9.70 9.24
CA LEU A 39 0.39 8.46 9.96
C LEU A 39 0.74 8.52 11.45
N GLY A 40 1.41 9.59 11.91
CA GLY A 40 1.88 9.72 13.29
C GLY A 40 2.99 8.74 13.68
N ILE A 41 3.78 8.25 12.72
CA ILE A 41 4.85 7.26 12.92
C ILE A 41 6.22 7.81 12.51
N ALA A 42 7.30 7.11 12.86
CA ALA A 42 8.65 7.48 12.44
C ALA A 42 8.89 7.18 10.95
N GLU A 43 9.73 7.99 10.29
CA GLU A 43 10.11 7.77 8.87
C GLU A 43 10.75 6.40 8.64
N ARG A 44 11.55 5.92 9.61
CA ARG A 44 12.14 4.58 9.58
C ARG A 44 11.07 3.49 9.50
N THR A 45 9.95 3.69 10.20
CA THR A 45 8.82 2.76 10.21
C THR A 45 8.09 2.77 8.86
N VAL A 46 7.89 3.94 8.24
CA VAL A 46 7.35 4.03 6.86
C VAL A 46 8.24 3.27 5.87
N ARG A 47 9.57 3.40 5.98
CA ARG A 47 10.51 2.67 5.13
C ARG A 47 10.41 1.16 5.34
N ALA A 48 10.26 0.70 6.58
CA ALA A 48 10.06 -0.71 6.89
C ALA A 48 8.73 -1.23 6.31
N HIS A 49 7.63 -0.49 6.45
CA HIS A 49 6.34 -0.84 5.84
C HIS A 49 6.45 -0.89 4.32
N THR A 50 7.11 0.08 3.68
CA THR A 50 7.31 0.09 2.22
C THR A 50 8.12 -1.13 1.77
N ALA A 51 9.18 -1.49 2.49
CA ALA A 51 9.97 -2.68 2.19
C ALA A 51 9.13 -3.97 2.32
N ASN A 52 8.29 -4.07 3.35
CA ASN A 52 7.41 -5.21 3.52
C ASN A 52 6.35 -5.30 2.42
N ILE A 53 5.73 -4.18 2.04
CA ILE A 53 4.76 -4.11 0.95
C ILE A 53 5.39 -4.57 -0.37
N VAL A 54 6.56 -4.02 -0.70
CA VAL A 54 7.30 -4.37 -1.92
C VAL A 54 7.64 -5.86 -1.93
N ARG A 55 8.03 -6.45 -0.78
CA ARG A 55 8.28 -7.89 -0.66
C ARG A 55 7.02 -8.75 -0.76
N LYS A 56 5.90 -8.31 -0.18
CA LYS A 56 4.62 -9.05 -0.20
C LYS A 56 3.97 -9.05 -1.58
N LEU A 57 4.06 -7.93 -2.29
CA LEU A 57 3.49 -7.75 -3.61
C LEU A 57 4.47 -8.11 -4.74
N ASP A 58 5.67 -8.60 -4.40
CA ASP A 58 6.76 -8.93 -5.33
C ASP A 58 7.11 -7.78 -6.30
N LEU A 59 7.17 -6.57 -5.75
CA LEU A 59 7.53 -5.36 -6.50
C LEU A 59 9.04 -5.14 -6.45
N ARG A 60 9.55 -4.36 -7.40
CA ARG A 60 10.98 -4.04 -7.51
C ARG A 60 11.35 -2.77 -6.80
N SER A 61 10.41 -1.84 -6.62
CA SER A 61 10.69 -0.52 -6.06
C SER A 61 9.48 0.16 -5.45
N ARG A 62 9.73 1.15 -4.58
CA ARG A 62 8.69 2.06 -4.06
C ARG A 62 7.92 2.77 -5.17
N PHE A 63 8.57 3.02 -6.31
CA PHE A 63 7.95 3.70 -7.45
C PHE A 63 6.89 2.80 -8.08
N GLU A 64 7.20 1.52 -8.24
CA GLU A 64 6.26 0.51 -8.71
C GLU A 64 5.10 0.36 -7.72
N ALA A 65 5.37 0.38 -6.41
CA ALA A 65 4.32 0.40 -5.39
C ALA A 65 3.41 1.62 -5.49
N ALA A 66 3.95 2.81 -5.77
CA ALA A 66 3.15 4.01 -5.98
C ALA A 66 2.27 3.90 -7.22
N ILE A 67 2.79 3.36 -8.34
CA ILE A 67 2.01 3.11 -9.55
C ILE A 67 0.92 2.08 -9.29
N VAL A 68 1.26 0.95 -8.67
CA VAL A 68 0.30 -0.10 -8.28
C VAL A 68 -0.80 0.50 -7.43
N SER A 69 -0.44 1.33 -6.44
CA SER A 69 -1.46 1.99 -5.62
C SER A 69 -2.33 2.98 -6.40
N HIS A 70 -1.78 3.64 -7.42
CA HIS A 70 -2.54 4.59 -8.23
C HIS A 70 -3.48 3.88 -9.21
N VAL A 71 -3.00 2.82 -9.89
CA VAL A 71 -3.75 2.04 -10.88
C VAL A 71 -4.81 1.16 -10.21
N TYR A 72 -4.47 0.52 -9.10
CA TYR A 72 -5.35 -0.39 -8.37
C TYR A 72 -6.00 0.25 -7.15
N ALA A 73 -6.11 1.58 -7.11
CA ALA A 73 -6.64 2.31 -5.96
C ALA A 73 -8.02 1.79 -5.52
N ASP A 74 -8.90 1.51 -6.47
CA ASP A 74 -10.25 1.01 -6.20
C ASP A 74 -10.23 -0.41 -5.63
N ALA A 75 -9.36 -1.29 -6.17
CA ALA A 75 -9.20 -2.65 -5.69
C ALA A 75 -8.59 -2.69 -4.28
N ILE A 76 -7.60 -1.85 -4.01
CA ILE A 76 -6.94 -1.75 -2.69
C ILE A 76 -7.91 -1.22 -1.63
N ARG A 77 -8.76 -0.25 -1.97
CA ARG A 77 -9.81 0.26 -1.08
C ARG A 77 -10.89 -0.80 -0.81
N ALA A 78 -11.23 -1.59 -1.82
CA ALA A 78 -12.20 -2.68 -1.70
C ALA A 78 -11.66 -3.89 -0.92
N SER A 79 -10.35 -4.13 -0.96
CA SER A 79 -9.69 -5.26 -0.29
C SER A 79 -9.30 -5.01 1.16
N ALA A 80 -9.66 -3.86 1.74
CA ALA A 80 -9.37 -3.57 3.13
C ALA A 80 -10.02 -4.65 4.03
N PRO A 81 -9.24 -5.44 4.79
CA PRO A 81 -9.74 -6.66 5.44
C PRO A 81 -10.68 -6.42 6.63
N ASP A 82 -11.08 -5.17 6.91
CA ASP A 82 -12.17 -4.87 7.84
C ASP A 82 -12.89 -3.60 7.37
N GLY A 83 -14.18 -3.72 7.04
CA GLY A 83 -15.03 -2.67 6.46
C GLY A 83 -15.39 -1.55 7.43
N ARG A 84 -14.44 -1.09 8.27
CA ARG A 84 -14.65 0.06 9.14
C ARG A 84 -14.06 1.31 8.49
N PRO A 85 -14.84 2.39 8.34
CA PRO A 85 -14.31 3.66 7.85
C PRO A 85 -13.26 4.16 8.85
N ARG A 86 -11.99 4.10 8.47
CA ARG A 86 -10.92 4.81 9.17
C ARG A 86 -11.02 6.30 8.85
N GLY A 87 -11.79 6.98 9.69
CA GLY A 87 -11.85 8.43 9.73
C GLY A 87 -13.24 8.98 9.52
N CYS A 88 -14.09 8.88 10.55
CA CYS A 88 -14.88 10.06 10.91
C CYS A 88 -13.89 11.20 11.20
N VAL A 89 -13.53 11.95 10.17
CA VAL A 89 -13.36 13.39 10.34
C VAL A 89 -14.78 13.93 10.30
N ALA A 90 -15.43 13.95 11.47
CA ALA A 90 -16.56 14.83 11.69
C ALA A 90 -15.95 16.23 11.82
N VAL A 91 -16.10 17.04 10.77
CA VAL A 91 -16.13 18.50 10.92
C VAL A 91 -17.58 18.92 10.81
#